data_AF-A0A6J6TL38-F1
#
_entry.id   AF-A0A6J6TL38-F1
#
_cell.length_a   1.000
_cell.length_b   1.000
_cell.length_c   1.000
_cell.angle_alpha   90.00
_cell.angle_beta   90.00
_cell.angle_gamma   90.00
#
_symmetry.space_group_name_H-M   'P 1'
#
loop_
_entity.id
_entity.type
_entity.pdbx_description
1 polymer ?
#
loop_
_entity_poly.entity_id
_entity_poly.type
_entity_poly.pdbx_seq_one_letter_code
_entity_poly.pdbx_strand_id
1 'polypeptide(L)'
;MMPYVEPYVAKSVHAALPHIEDEVLRREAAAFVRQELSHRTQHRQFNNLLAERCRGIRVLEQLMRMVFERLGRRRSIASHLAFAAGAEGVAYGVARWAAAHRRELLATAQLEIANLFVWHLAEEVEHKSVAFDVFQAVDGSRRRYIWGMILGFSVLALFTVVGTTVQLWQQRRLFRPTTYLRLTRWTITFLFELLPTMAASSLRGHHPRDLADPPFLVNFLRELDDRTAG
;
A
#
# COMPACT_ATOMS: atom_id res chain seq x y z
N MET A 1 10.08 3.92 0.61
CA MET A 1 8.83 3.14 0.43
C MET A 1 8.94 1.82 1.19
N MET A 2 7.91 0.96 1.19
CA MET A 2 7.77 -0.19 2.09
C MET A 2 8.03 -1.54 1.37
N PRO A 3 9.27 -1.92 1.03
CA PRO A 3 9.57 -3.03 0.11
C PRO A 3 9.24 -4.44 0.62
N TYR A 4 8.77 -4.59 1.86
CA TYR A 4 8.48 -5.89 2.48
C TYR A 4 6.98 -6.20 2.57
N VAL A 5 6.10 -5.23 2.34
CA VAL A 5 4.65 -5.48 2.30
C VAL A 5 4.27 -6.18 1.00
N GLU A 6 4.70 -5.65 -0.15
CA GLU A 6 4.45 -6.23 -1.49
C GLU A 6 4.80 -7.72 -1.58
N PRO A 7 6.02 -8.18 -1.22
CA PRO A 7 6.33 -9.61 -1.27
C PRO A 7 5.50 -10.46 -0.28
N TYR A 8 5.07 -9.89 0.85
CA TYR A 8 4.21 -10.60 1.78
C TYR A 8 2.80 -10.77 1.19
N VAL A 9 2.25 -9.70 0.62
CA VAL A 9 0.95 -9.68 -0.03
C VAL A 9 0.94 -10.61 -1.24
N ALA A 10 1.92 -10.47 -2.14
CA ALA A 10 2.12 -11.34 -3.30
C ALA A 10 2.21 -12.82 -2.89
N LYS A 11 2.99 -13.15 -1.85
CA LYS A 11 3.09 -14.53 -1.37
C LYS A 11 1.77 -15.05 -0.80
N SER A 12 1.00 -14.19 -0.13
CA SER A 12 -0.29 -14.55 0.45
C SER A 12 -1.30 -14.88 -0.64
N VAL A 13 -1.39 -14.04 -1.68
CA VAL A 13 -2.27 -14.26 -2.84
C VAL A 13 -1.80 -15.45 -3.68
N HIS A 14 -0.49 -15.58 -3.93
CA HIS A 14 0.05 -16.73 -4.65
C HIS A 14 -0.30 -18.07 -3.98
N ALA A 15 -0.23 -18.14 -2.65
CA ALA A 15 -0.60 -19.36 -1.90
C ALA A 15 -2.09 -19.72 -2.05
N ALA A 16 -2.94 -18.76 -2.40
CA ALA A 16 -4.37 -18.96 -2.62
C ALA A 16 -4.71 -19.45 -4.02
N LEU A 17 -3.83 -19.27 -5.02
CA LEU A 17 -4.10 -19.64 -6.42
C LEU A 17 -4.64 -21.07 -6.62
N PRO A 18 -4.14 -22.11 -5.91
CA PRO A 18 -4.68 -23.47 -6.06
C PRO A 18 -6.08 -23.66 -5.48
N HIS A 19 -6.57 -22.70 -4.67
CA HIS A 19 -7.86 -22.75 -3.99
C HIS A 19 -8.94 -21.91 -4.68
N ILE A 20 -8.60 -21.24 -5.80
CA ILE A 20 -9.52 -20.39 -6.56
C ILE A 20 -10.06 -21.20 -7.75
N GLU A 21 -11.36 -21.45 -7.76
CA GLU A 21 -12.04 -22.18 -8.84
C GLU A 21 -12.35 -21.28 -10.05
N ASP A 22 -12.63 -19.99 -9.82
CA ASP A 22 -12.91 -19.03 -10.88
C ASP A 22 -11.63 -18.70 -11.68
N GLU A 23 -11.61 -19.11 -12.94
CA GLU A 23 -10.49 -18.92 -13.85
C GLU A 23 -10.21 -17.43 -14.15
N VAL A 24 -11.22 -16.57 -14.09
CA VAL A 24 -11.04 -15.11 -14.24
C VAL A 24 -10.29 -14.59 -13.03
N LEU A 25 -10.80 -14.85 -11.83
CA LEU A 25 -10.16 -14.42 -10.58
C LEU A 25 -8.74 -15.00 -10.42
N ARG A 26 -8.53 -16.26 -10.84
CA ARG A 26 -7.20 -16.89 -10.80
C ARG A 26 -6.19 -16.16 -11.69
N ARG A 27 -6.61 -15.70 -12.88
CA ARG A 27 -5.78 -14.92 -13.80
C ARG A 27 -5.50 -13.52 -13.27
N GLU A 28 -6.51 -12.84 -12.72
CA GLU A 28 -6.37 -11.54 -12.07
C GLU A 28 -5.41 -11.61 -10.87
N ALA A 29 -5.59 -12.61 -10.00
CA ALA A 29 -4.71 -12.86 -8.86
C ALA A 29 -3.26 -13.15 -9.29
N ALA A 30 -3.07 -13.89 -10.39
CA ALA A 30 -1.73 -14.12 -10.93
C ALA A 30 -1.09 -12.85 -11.51
N ALA A 31 -1.88 -11.95 -12.11
CA ALA A 31 -1.42 -10.64 -12.58
C ALA A 31 -1.03 -9.73 -11.41
N PHE A 32 -1.89 -9.64 -10.40
CA PHE A 32 -1.64 -8.96 -9.14
C PHE A 32 -0.31 -9.38 -8.51
N VAL A 33 -0.04 -10.70 -8.39
CA VAL A 33 1.24 -11.20 -7.84
C VAL A 33 2.44 -10.70 -8.63
N ARG A 34 2.34 -10.55 -9.96
CA ARG A 34 3.43 -10.01 -10.78
C ARG A 34 3.62 -8.51 -10.57
N GLN A 35 2.54 -7.74 -10.50
CA GLN A 35 2.57 -6.28 -10.25
C GLN A 35 3.22 -5.98 -8.89
N GLU A 36 2.79 -6.66 -7.83
CA GLU A 36 3.37 -6.54 -6.48
C GLU A 36 4.89 -6.84 -6.44
N LEU A 37 5.33 -7.87 -7.17
CA LEU A 37 6.76 -8.17 -7.27
C LEU A 37 7.53 -7.12 -8.07
N SER A 38 6.88 -6.46 -9.03
CA SER A 38 7.41 -5.29 -9.74
C SER A 38 7.54 -4.09 -8.80
N HIS A 39 6.49 -3.77 -8.02
CA HIS A 39 6.52 -2.72 -6.99
C HIS A 39 7.69 -2.90 -6.04
N ARG A 40 7.85 -4.11 -5.49
CA ARG A 40 8.99 -4.45 -4.63
C ARG A 40 10.31 -4.08 -5.27
N THR A 41 10.49 -4.40 -6.54
CA THR A 41 11.75 -4.15 -7.27
C THR A 41 12.03 -2.65 -7.34
N GLN A 42 11.02 -1.86 -7.72
CA GLN A 42 11.13 -0.41 -7.80
C GLN A 42 11.34 0.25 -6.43
N HIS A 43 10.63 -0.20 -5.39
CA HIS A 43 10.79 0.29 -4.03
C HIS A 43 12.21 0.05 -3.51
N ARG A 44 12.79 -1.12 -3.79
CA ARG A 44 14.18 -1.43 -3.40
C ARG A 44 15.16 -0.53 -4.13
N GLN A 45 14.97 -0.28 -5.43
CA GLN A 45 15.81 0.64 -6.17
C GLN A 45 15.72 2.05 -5.60
N PHE A 46 14.50 2.55 -5.36
CA PHE A 46 14.28 3.85 -4.73
C PHE A 46 14.91 3.94 -3.33
N ASN A 47 14.72 2.93 -2.49
CA ASN A 47 15.28 2.93 -1.14
C ASN A 47 16.82 2.85 -1.15
N ASN A 48 17.43 2.15 -2.11
CA ASN A 48 18.89 2.13 -2.26
C ASN A 48 19.43 3.53 -2.54
N LEU A 49 18.82 4.25 -3.49
CA LEU A 49 19.17 5.65 -3.79
C LEU A 49 18.97 6.56 -2.57
N LEU A 50 17.88 6.37 -1.82
CA LEU A 50 17.62 7.14 -0.62
C LEU A 50 18.62 6.82 0.49
N ALA A 51 19.07 5.57 0.61
CA ALA A 51 20.01 5.12 1.62
C ALA A 51 21.43 5.72 1.43
N GLU A 52 21.80 6.11 0.22
CA GLU A 52 23.03 6.86 -0.05
C GLU A 52 23.01 8.24 0.65
N ARG A 53 21.83 8.86 0.72
CA ARG A 53 21.61 10.16 1.35
C ARG A 53 21.20 10.05 2.81
N CYS A 54 20.53 8.96 3.19
CA CYS A 54 19.98 8.74 4.52
C CYS A 54 20.31 7.33 5.04
N ARG A 55 21.40 7.20 5.80
CA ARG A 55 21.86 5.91 6.33
C ARG A 55 20.80 5.20 7.19
N GLY A 56 19.93 5.96 7.85
CA GLY A 56 18.85 5.42 8.68
C GLY A 56 17.80 4.61 7.91
N ILE A 57 17.73 4.75 6.58
CA ILE A 57 16.85 3.92 5.74
C ILE A 57 17.19 2.43 5.86
N ARG A 58 18.47 2.06 5.96
CA ARG A 58 18.86 0.65 6.11
C ARG A 58 18.39 0.05 7.43
N VAL A 59 18.38 0.85 8.50
CA VAL A 59 17.86 0.43 9.81
C VAL A 59 16.35 0.24 9.74
N LEU A 60 15.64 1.16 9.07
CA LEU A 60 14.21 1.03 8.82
C LEU A 60 13.88 -0.25 8.05
N GLU A 61 14.62 -0.57 6.99
CA GLU A 61 14.43 -1.79 6.21
C GLU A 61 14.67 -3.07 7.03
N GLN A 62 15.67 -3.07 7.92
CA GLN A 62 15.90 -4.20 8.83
C GLN A 62 14.73 -4.39 9.80
N LEU A 63 14.20 -3.29 10.35
CA LEU A 63 13.00 -3.34 11.20
C LEU A 63 11.79 -3.88 10.42
N MET A 64 11.58 -3.40 9.19
CA MET A 64 10.53 -3.91 8.31
C MET A 64 10.66 -5.42 8.08
N ARG A 65 11.86 -5.88 7.73
CA ARG A 65 12.14 -7.30 7.55
C ARG A 65 11.74 -8.12 8.78
N MET A 66 12.17 -7.70 9.98
CA MET A 66 11.85 -8.40 11.22
C MET A 66 10.34 -8.45 11.50
N VAL A 67 9.63 -7.34 11.27
CA VAL A 67 8.17 -7.27 11.45
C VAL A 67 7.46 -8.25 10.51
N PHE A 68 7.80 -8.25 9.21
CA PHE A 68 7.17 -9.14 8.24
C PHE A 68 7.58 -10.61 8.41
N GLU A 69 8.82 -10.89 8.83
CA GLU A 69 9.24 -12.25 9.22
C GLU A 69 8.43 -12.75 10.43
N ARG A 70 8.09 -11.88 11.38
CA ARG A 70 7.24 -12.25 12.53
C ARG A 70 5.78 -12.40 12.11
N LEU A 71 5.29 -11.51 11.25
CA LEU A 71 3.95 -11.56 10.68
C LEU A 71 3.71 -12.86 9.88
N GLY A 72 4.76 -13.33 9.20
CA GLY A 72 4.78 -14.56 8.41
C GLY A 72 4.78 -15.87 9.21
N ARG A 73 4.94 -15.84 10.54
CA ARG A 73 5.04 -17.07 11.36
C ARG A 73 3.67 -17.52 11.85
N ARG A 74 3.41 -18.83 11.74
CA ARG A 74 2.33 -19.57 12.44
C ARG A 74 0.94 -18.93 12.26
N ARG A 75 0.57 -18.56 11.04
CA ARG A 75 -0.77 -18.09 10.67
C ARG A 75 -1.38 -18.98 9.59
N SER A 76 -2.70 -19.07 9.56
CA SER A 76 -3.43 -19.73 8.48
C SER A 76 -3.40 -18.90 7.20
N ILE A 77 -3.63 -19.56 6.06
CA ILE A 77 -3.78 -18.89 4.76
C ILE A 77 -4.85 -17.79 4.82
N ALA A 78 -5.98 -18.05 5.47
CA ALA A 78 -7.06 -17.08 5.69
C ALA A 78 -6.59 -15.82 6.43
N SER A 79 -5.73 -15.95 7.44
CA SER A 79 -5.19 -14.80 8.17
C SER A 79 -4.16 -14.01 7.35
N HIS A 80 -3.39 -14.68 6.49
CA HIS A 80 -2.48 -14.02 5.55
C HIS A 80 -3.25 -13.24 4.48
N LEU A 81 -4.27 -13.85 3.89
CA LEU A 81 -5.15 -13.21 2.90
C LEU A 81 -5.96 -12.07 3.49
N ALA A 82 -6.47 -12.21 4.72
CA ALA A 82 -7.17 -11.12 5.40
C ALA A 82 -6.28 -9.90 5.60
N PHE A 83 -5.02 -10.11 6.01
CA PHE A 83 -4.04 -9.02 6.06
C PHE A 83 -3.77 -8.44 4.68
N ALA A 84 -3.58 -9.28 3.65
CA ALA A 84 -3.31 -8.81 2.30
C ALA A 84 -4.45 -7.92 1.79
N ALA A 85 -5.69 -8.42 1.77
CA ALA A 85 -6.86 -7.64 1.39
C ALA A 85 -7.03 -6.36 2.23
N GLY A 86 -6.74 -6.44 3.53
CA GLY A 86 -6.82 -5.27 4.41
C GLY A 86 -5.72 -4.23 4.16
N ALA A 87 -4.51 -4.67 3.82
CA ALA A 87 -3.40 -3.80 3.45
C ALA A 87 -3.67 -3.08 2.13
N GLU A 88 -4.18 -3.79 1.11
CA GLU A 88 -4.60 -3.19 -0.17
C GLU A 88 -5.73 -2.16 0.03
N GLY A 89 -6.70 -2.45 0.91
CA GLY A 89 -7.74 -1.48 1.26
C GLY A 89 -7.19 -0.20 1.92
N VAL A 90 -6.12 -0.32 2.71
CA VAL A 90 -5.42 0.83 3.30
C VAL A 90 -4.58 1.56 2.25
N ALA A 91 -3.89 0.83 1.36
CA ALA A 91 -3.10 1.39 0.28
C ALA A 91 -3.97 2.18 -0.71
N TYR A 92 -5.17 1.69 -1.01
CA TYR A 92 -6.18 2.44 -1.73
C TYR A 92 -6.55 3.77 -1.03
N GLY A 93 -6.76 3.76 0.29
CA GLY A 93 -6.97 5.00 1.06
C GLY A 93 -5.80 5.98 0.96
N VAL A 94 -4.57 5.48 0.94
CA VAL A 94 -3.36 6.28 0.67
C VAL A 94 -3.39 6.85 -0.75
N ALA A 95 -3.75 6.05 -1.75
CA ALA A 95 -3.85 6.48 -3.14
C ALA A 95 -4.87 7.61 -3.34
N ARG A 96 -6.06 7.51 -2.73
CA ARG A 96 -7.08 8.58 -2.76
C ARG A 96 -6.56 9.88 -2.15
N TRP A 97 -5.99 9.79 -0.95
CA TRP A 97 -5.45 10.96 -0.26
C TRP A 97 -4.32 11.61 -1.06
N ALA A 98 -3.40 10.79 -1.58
CA ALA A 98 -2.27 11.26 -2.35
C ALA A 98 -2.70 11.89 -3.67
N ALA A 99 -3.70 11.33 -4.37
CA ALA A 99 -4.26 11.92 -5.58
C ALA A 99 -4.85 13.32 -5.34
N ALA A 100 -5.56 13.50 -4.21
CA ALA A 100 -6.10 14.81 -3.81
C ALA A 100 -5.00 15.84 -3.50
N HIS A 101 -3.87 15.40 -2.94
CA HIS A 101 -2.78 16.27 -2.50
C HIS A 101 -1.54 16.27 -3.42
N ARG A 102 -1.62 15.62 -4.59
CA ARG A 102 -0.49 15.36 -5.49
C ARG A 102 0.32 16.61 -5.86
N ARG A 103 -0.36 17.76 -6.01
CA ARG A 103 0.29 19.03 -6.35
C ARG A 103 1.29 19.46 -5.28
N GLU A 104 0.97 19.24 -4.01
CA GLU A 104 1.85 19.57 -2.89
C GLU A 104 2.87 18.45 -2.65
N LEU A 105 2.44 17.18 -2.70
CA LEU A 105 3.30 16.01 -2.46
C LEU A 105 4.45 15.89 -3.49
N LEU A 106 4.17 16.18 -4.75
CA LEU A 106 5.10 15.98 -5.86
C LEU A 106 5.74 17.29 -6.35
N ALA A 107 5.48 18.43 -5.69
CA ALA A 107 5.92 19.76 -6.12
C ALA A 107 7.44 19.86 -6.39
N THR A 108 8.23 19.11 -5.62
CA THR A 108 9.70 19.12 -5.69
C THR A 108 10.27 17.75 -6.06
N ALA A 109 9.43 16.81 -6.49
CA ALA A 109 9.87 15.48 -6.86
C ALA A 109 10.53 15.50 -8.25
N GLN A 110 11.61 14.74 -8.43
CA GLN A 110 12.12 14.45 -9.76
C GLN A 110 11.07 13.66 -10.54
N LEU A 111 10.97 13.89 -11.85
CA LEU A 111 9.90 13.34 -12.69
C LEU A 111 9.84 11.81 -12.61
N GLU A 112 10.99 11.16 -12.60
CA GLU A 112 11.10 9.69 -12.53
C GLU A 112 10.54 9.15 -11.21
N ILE A 113 10.82 9.84 -10.09
CA ILE A 113 10.31 9.46 -8.76
C ILE A 113 8.81 9.73 -8.68
N ALA A 114 8.35 10.86 -9.23
CA ALA A 114 6.93 11.19 -9.28
C ALA A 114 6.15 10.16 -10.11
N ASN A 115 6.67 9.78 -11.28
CA ASN A 115 6.05 8.77 -12.14
C ASN A 115 6.01 7.40 -11.46
N LEU A 116 7.09 6.98 -10.81
CA LEU A 116 7.09 5.75 -10.03
C LEU A 116 5.99 5.75 -8.97
N PHE A 117 5.87 6.84 -8.21
CA PHE A 117 4.88 6.96 -7.14
C PHE A 117 3.44 6.97 -7.69
N VAL A 118 3.19 7.71 -8.78
CA VAL A 118 1.87 7.77 -9.41
C VAL A 118 1.49 6.43 -10.03
N TRP A 119 2.41 5.75 -10.73
CA TRP A 119 2.20 4.40 -11.27
C TRP A 119 1.83 3.42 -10.17
N HIS A 120 2.62 3.38 -9.09
CA HIS A 120 2.33 2.49 -7.97
C HIS A 120 0.93 2.77 -7.40
N LEU A 121 0.65 4.02 -7.02
CA LEU A 121 -0.67 4.38 -6.48
C LEU A 121 -1.83 4.08 -7.43
N ALA A 122 -1.60 4.12 -8.74
CA ALA A 122 -2.61 3.80 -9.72
C ALA A 122 -2.92 2.28 -9.70
N GLU A 123 -1.92 1.41 -9.68
CA GLU A 123 -2.13 -0.05 -9.59
C GLU A 123 -2.79 -0.45 -8.26
N GLU A 124 -2.47 0.24 -7.16
CA GLU A 124 -3.12 0.06 -5.85
C GLU A 124 -4.66 0.28 -5.88
N VAL A 125 -5.15 1.07 -6.84
CA VAL A 125 -6.60 1.27 -7.04
C VAL A 125 -7.27 -0.02 -7.54
N GLU A 126 -6.61 -0.79 -8.39
CA GLU A 126 -7.14 -2.06 -8.91
C GLU A 126 -6.97 -3.18 -7.89
N HIS A 127 -5.80 -3.22 -7.26
CA HIS A 127 -5.39 -4.18 -6.24
C HIS A 127 -6.38 -4.34 -5.08
N LYS A 128 -6.99 -3.22 -4.63
CA LYS A 128 -8.01 -3.21 -3.56
C LYS A 128 -9.11 -4.26 -3.76
N SER A 129 -9.49 -4.47 -5.02
CA SER A 129 -10.60 -5.35 -5.40
C SER A 129 -10.11 -6.78 -5.53
N VAL A 130 -9.01 -6.99 -6.28
CA VAL A 130 -8.44 -8.32 -6.53
C VAL A 130 -8.07 -9.02 -5.22
N ALA A 131 -7.37 -8.34 -4.31
CA ALA A 131 -6.98 -8.93 -3.04
C ALA A 131 -8.20 -9.27 -2.16
N PHE A 132 -9.26 -8.45 -2.21
CA PHE A 132 -10.51 -8.72 -1.52
C PHE A 132 -11.28 -9.89 -2.12
N ASP A 133 -11.35 -10.00 -3.45
CA ASP A 133 -11.99 -11.11 -4.16
C ASP A 133 -11.30 -12.43 -3.85
N VAL A 134 -9.96 -12.46 -3.87
CA VAL A 134 -9.17 -13.63 -3.45
C VAL A 134 -9.44 -14.00 -1.99
N PHE A 135 -9.48 -13.03 -1.08
CA PHE A 135 -9.82 -13.29 0.32
C PHE A 135 -11.25 -13.83 0.47
N GLN A 136 -12.19 -13.31 -0.32
CA GLN A 136 -13.59 -13.74 -0.29
C GLN A 136 -13.76 -15.17 -0.80
N ALA A 137 -13.03 -15.56 -1.84
CA ALA A 137 -13.05 -16.91 -2.38
C ALA A 137 -12.54 -17.98 -1.39
N VAL A 138 -11.66 -17.62 -0.44
CA VAL A 138 -11.03 -18.58 0.48
C VAL A 138 -11.63 -18.58 1.89
N ASP A 139 -11.94 -17.42 2.48
CA ASP A 139 -12.46 -17.31 3.85
C ASP A 139 -13.66 -16.37 3.97
N GLY A 140 -13.61 -15.20 3.33
CA GLY A 140 -14.72 -14.24 3.31
C GLY A 140 -15.16 -13.68 4.68
N SER A 141 -14.44 -13.98 5.77
CA SER A 141 -14.79 -13.50 7.10
C SER A 141 -14.59 -12.00 7.21
N ARG A 142 -15.70 -11.25 7.24
CA ARG A 142 -15.66 -9.79 7.44
C ARG A 142 -14.90 -9.39 8.70
N ARG A 143 -14.99 -10.18 9.78
CA ARG A 143 -14.23 -9.93 11.02
C ARG A 143 -12.73 -10.03 10.78
N ARG A 144 -12.25 -11.06 10.07
CA ARG A 144 -10.82 -11.17 9.74
C ARG A 144 -10.38 -10.05 8.82
N TYR A 145 -11.19 -9.68 7.83
CA TYR A 145 -10.90 -8.56 6.94
C TYR A 145 -10.70 -7.24 7.71
N ILE A 146 -11.60 -6.92 8.65
CA ILE A 146 -11.48 -5.75 9.53
C ILE A 146 -10.19 -5.82 10.35
N TRP A 147 -9.87 -6.97 10.96
CA TRP A 147 -8.62 -7.15 11.68
C TRP A 147 -7.39 -7.00 10.78
N GLY A 148 -7.47 -7.49 9.55
CA GLY A 148 -6.45 -7.31 8.51
C GLY A 148 -6.23 -5.84 8.19
N MET A 149 -7.29 -5.07 7.98
CA MET A 149 -7.23 -3.62 7.75
C MET A 149 -6.62 -2.86 8.94
N ILE A 150 -7.06 -3.16 10.17
CA ILE A 150 -6.51 -2.54 11.40
C ILE A 150 -5.01 -2.83 11.51
N LEU A 151 -4.60 -4.08 11.25
CA LEU A 151 -3.20 -4.47 11.28
C LEU A 151 -2.39 -3.81 10.16
N GLY A 152 -2.92 -3.75 8.94
CA GLY A 152 -2.32 -3.04 7.80
C GLY A 152 -2.11 -1.56 8.09
N PHE A 153 -3.14 -0.89 8.61
CA PHE A 153 -3.05 0.51 9.07
C PHE A 153 -2.01 0.68 10.17
N SER A 154 -1.96 -0.21 11.17
CA SER A 154 -0.98 -0.14 12.26
C SER A 154 0.45 -0.27 11.74
N VAL A 155 0.67 -1.16 10.76
CA VAL A 155 1.97 -1.34 10.09
C VAL A 155 2.37 -0.09 9.32
N LEU A 156 1.46 0.47 8.51
CA LEU A 156 1.68 1.72 7.77
C LEU A 156 2.01 2.87 8.73
N ALA A 157 1.22 3.04 9.80
CA ALA A 157 1.41 4.09 10.79
C ALA A 157 2.78 3.97 11.49
N LEU A 158 3.15 2.76 11.93
CA LEU A 158 4.45 2.50 12.55
C LEU A 158 5.60 2.92 11.62
N PHE A 159 5.63 2.43 10.38
CA PHE A 159 6.74 2.71 9.48
C PHE A 159 6.75 4.16 8.97
N THR A 160 5.59 4.80 8.87
CA THR A 160 5.48 6.22 8.57
C THR A 160 6.07 7.06 9.70
N VAL A 161 5.74 6.77 10.97
CA VAL A 161 6.27 7.49 12.13
C VAL A 161 7.78 7.30 12.25
N VAL A 162 8.26 6.05 12.19
CA VAL A 162 9.69 5.76 12.31
C VAL A 162 10.46 6.37 11.14
N GLY A 163 10.01 6.16 9.91
CA GLY A 163 10.67 6.68 8.71
C GLY A 163 10.69 8.21 8.64
N THR A 164 9.60 8.87 9.05
CA THR A 164 9.54 10.34 9.13
C THR A 164 10.49 10.87 10.21
N THR A 165 10.53 10.21 11.38
CA THR A 165 11.42 10.60 12.47
C THR A 165 12.89 10.49 12.06
N VAL A 166 13.28 9.38 11.43
CA VAL A 166 14.64 9.15 10.92
C VAL A 166 15.07 10.25 9.94
N GLN A 167 14.20 10.59 8.99
CA GLN A 167 14.48 11.62 7.98
C GLN A 167 14.56 13.02 8.60
N LEU A 168 13.63 13.37 9.49
CA LEU A 168 13.62 14.66 10.19
C LEU A 168 14.80 14.85 11.13
N TRP A 169 15.23 13.77 11.79
CA TRP A 169 16.45 13.76 12.61
C TRP A 169 17.66 14.13 11.76
N GLN A 170 17.83 13.43 10.63
CA GLN A 170 18.97 13.68 9.75
C GLN A 170 18.96 15.08 9.13
N GLN A 171 17.79 15.60 8.78
CA GLN A 171 17.64 16.96 8.25
C GLN A 171 17.74 18.05 9.34
N ARG A 172 17.93 17.68 10.62
CA ARG A 172 17.91 18.60 11.77
C ARG A 172 16.62 19.42 11.87
N ARG A 173 15.50 18.79 11.49
CA ARG A 173 14.15 19.40 11.49
C ARG A 173 13.23 18.86 12.58
N LEU A 174 13.67 17.85 13.32
CA LEU A 174 12.85 17.20 14.35
C LEU A 174 12.36 18.20 15.41
N PHE A 175 13.22 19.12 15.86
CA PHE A 175 12.87 20.09 16.90
C PHE A 175 12.25 21.40 16.38
N ARG A 176 11.92 21.50 15.09
CA ARG A 176 11.30 22.72 14.53
C ARG A 176 9.79 22.70 14.76
N PRO A 177 9.18 23.73 15.39
CA PRO A 177 7.73 23.76 15.63
C PRO A 177 6.89 23.65 14.36
N THR A 178 7.37 24.25 13.25
CA THR A 178 6.71 24.20 11.94
C THR A 178 6.60 22.79 11.37
N THR A 179 7.52 21.88 11.74
CA THR A 179 7.45 20.46 11.38
C THR A 179 6.17 19.83 11.94
N TYR A 180 5.89 20.05 13.23
CA TYR A 180 4.73 19.45 13.88
C TYR A 180 3.41 20.05 13.38
N LEU A 181 3.35 21.35 13.09
CA LEU A 181 2.17 21.95 12.45
C LEU A 181 1.85 21.30 11.10
N ARG A 182 2.88 21.09 10.26
CA ARG A 182 2.73 20.41 8.97
C ARG A 182 2.34 18.95 9.12
N LEU A 183 3.03 18.21 9.99
CA LEU A 183 2.71 16.80 10.24
C LEU A 183 1.29 16.64 10.77
N THR A 184 0.85 17.48 11.69
CA THR A 184 -0.53 17.45 12.22
C THR A 184 -1.55 17.71 11.12
N ARG A 185 -1.34 18.72 10.26
CA ARG A 185 -2.22 18.96 9.10
C ARG A 185 -2.27 17.74 8.19
N TRP A 186 -1.12 17.19 7.81
CA TRP A 186 -1.05 16.02 6.94
C TRP A 186 -1.73 14.80 7.56
N THR A 187 -1.46 14.49 8.83
CA THR A 187 -2.12 13.40 9.55
C THR A 187 -3.63 13.59 9.62
N ILE A 188 -4.12 14.79 9.92
CA ILE A 188 -5.55 15.07 9.98
C ILE A 188 -6.18 14.82 8.61
N THR A 189 -5.67 15.47 7.54
CA THR A 189 -6.22 15.28 6.18
C THR A 189 -6.16 13.82 5.73
N PHE A 190 -5.11 13.09 6.10
CA PHE A 190 -4.97 11.66 5.82
C PHE A 190 -6.03 10.82 6.53
N LEU A 191 -6.25 11.05 7.83
CA LEU A 191 -7.26 10.32 8.60
C LEU A 191 -8.68 10.65 8.13
N PHE A 192 -8.95 11.88 7.68
CA PHE A 192 -10.23 12.26 7.09
C PHE A 192 -10.53 11.52 5.78
N GLU A 193 -9.51 11.08 5.04
CA GLU A 193 -9.69 10.25 3.84
C GLU A 193 -9.73 8.75 4.18
N LEU A 194 -8.80 8.31 5.02
CA LEU A 194 -8.60 6.89 5.31
C LEU A 194 -9.69 6.32 6.21
N LEU A 195 -10.08 7.01 7.29
CA LEU A 195 -11.04 6.45 8.25
C LEU A 195 -12.42 6.21 7.64
N PRO A 196 -13.00 7.12 6.83
CA PRO A 196 -14.25 6.83 6.12
C PRO A 196 -14.10 5.67 5.13
N THR A 197 -12.97 5.58 4.43
CA THR A 197 -12.66 4.48 3.50
C THR A 197 -12.63 3.13 4.22
N MET A 198 -11.96 3.05 5.37
CA MET A 198 -11.92 1.85 6.22
C MET A 198 -13.29 1.54 6.83
N ALA A 199 -14.04 2.55 7.26
CA ALA A 199 -15.37 2.37 7.83
C ALA A 199 -16.37 1.82 6.80
N ALA A 200 -16.40 2.38 5.59
CA ALA A 200 -17.20 1.87 4.48
C ALA A 200 -16.82 0.42 4.15
N SER A 201 -15.52 0.14 4.04
CA SER A 201 -14.99 -1.21 3.80
C SER A 201 -15.30 -2.20 4.92
N SER A 202 -15.64 -1.73 6.13
CA SER A 202 -16.01 -2.58 7.25
C SER A 202 -17.49 -2.98 7.24
N LEU A 203 -18.33 -2.31 6.42
CA LEU A 203 -19.76 -2.60 6.33
C LEU A 203 -20.00 -4.00 5.74
N ARG A 204 -21.02 -4.68 6.25
CA ARG A 204 -21.44 -5.98 5.74
C ARG A 204 -21.99 -5.80 4.32
N GLY A 205 -21.52 -6.60 3.38
CA GLY A 205 -21.96 -6.55 1.98
C GLY A 205 -21.21 -5.52 1.12
N HIS A 206 -20.44 -4.60 1.72
CA HIS A 206 -19.63 -3.66 0.96
C HIS A 206 -18.49 -4.37 0.22
N HIS A 207 -18.34 -4.04 -1.05
CA HIS A 207 -17.24 -4.44 -1.91
C HIS A 207 -16.27 -3.27 -2.12
N PRO A 208 -14.93 -3.46 -2.10
CA PRO A 208 -13.99 -2.35 -2.36
C PRO A 208 -14.20 -1.62 -3.69
N ARG A 209 -14.76 -2.29 -4.70
CA ARG A 209 -15.18 -1.69 -5.99
C ARG A 209 -16.30 -0.64 -5.85
N ASP A 210 -17.05 -0.63 -4.74
CA ASP A 210 -18.12 0.34 -4.49
C ASP A 210 -17.56 1.73 -4.14
N LEU A 211 -16.27 1.83 -3.83
CA LEU A 211 -15.58 3.08 -3.53
C LEU A 211 -15.24 3.82 -4.82
N ALA A 212 -15.48 5.14 -4.85
CA ALA A 212 -15.19 5.97 -6.01
C ALA A 212 -13.68 6.18 -6.22
N ASP A 213 -13.20 5.69 -7.35
CA ASP A 213 -11.78 5.76 -7.72
C ASP A 213 -11.33 7.18 -8.10
N PRO A 214 -10.09 7.58 -7.77
CA PRO A 214 -9.55 8.87 -8.19
C PRO A 214 -9.39 8.91 -9.73
N PRO A 215 -10.12 9.78 -10.46
CA PRO A 215 -10.12 9.76 -11.92
C PRO A 215 -8.72 9.98 -12.53
N PHE A 216 -7.89 10.77 -11.86
CA PHE A 216 -6.51 11.01 -12.26
C PHE A 216 -5.66 9.72 -12.32
N LEU A 217 -5.76 8.85 -11.31
CA LEU A 217 -4.97 7.64 -11.24
C LEU A 217 -5.44 6.62 -12.29
N VAL A 218 -6.76 6.49 -12.44
CA VAL A 218 -7.36 5.61 -13.46
C VAL A 218 -6.95 6.03 -14.88
N ASN A 219 -6.99 7.34 -15.17
CA ASN A 219 -6.58 7.84 -16.49
C ASN A 219 -5.08 7.67 -16.73
N PHE A 220 -4.25 7.86 -15.70
CA PHE A 220 -2.80 7.66 -15.81
C PHE A 220 -2.44 6.23 -16.21
N LEU A 221 -3.08 5.23 -15.58
CA LEU A 221 -2.87 3.82 -15.90
C LEU A 221 -3.27 3.50 -17.34
N ARG A 222 -4.45 3.94 -17.77
CA ARG A 222 -4.92 3.76 -19.16
C ARG A 222 -3.95 4.33 -20.19
N GLU A 223 -3.47 5.55 -19.96
CA GLU A 223 -2.49 6.18 -20.86
C GLU A 223 -1.15 5.42 -20.90
N LEU A 224 -0.75 4.78 -19.79
CA LEU A 224 0.46 3.98 -19.72
C LEU A 224 0.29 2.65 -20.48
N ASP A 225 -0.85 1.98 -20.32
CA ASP A 225 -1.18 0.75 -21.03
C ASP A 225 -1.23 0.98 -22.54
N ASP A 226 -1.89 2.05 -22.98
CA ASP A 226 -1.96 2.42 -24.40
C ASP A 226 -0.57 2.64 -25.03
N ARG A 227 0.39 3.18 -24.26
CA ARG A 227 1.76 3.41 -24.73
C ARG A 227 2.62 2.15 -24.77
N THR A 228 2.29 1.14 -23.96
CA THR A 228 3.06 -0.11 -23.86
C THR A 228 2.50 -1.23 -24.73
N ALA A 229 1.24 -1.09 -25.18
CA ALA A 229 0.58 -2.02 -26.09
C ALA A 229 0.91 -1.78 -27.58
N GLY A 230 1.52 -0.65 -27.93
CA GLY A 230 1.96 -0.29 -29.30
C GLY A 230 3.46 -0.52 -29.51
#